data_AF-A0A8F5BSP2-F1
#
_entry.id   AF-A0A8F5BSP2-F1
#
_cell.length_a   1.000
_cell.length_b   1.000
_cell.length_c   1.000
_cell.angle_alpha   90.00
_cell.angle_beta   90.00
_cell.angle_gamma   90.00
#
_symmetry.space_group_name_H-M   'P 1'
#
loop_
_entity.id
_entity.type
_entity.pdbx_description
1 polymer ?
#
loop_
_entity_poly.entity_id
_entity_poly.type
_entity_poly.pdbx_seq_one_letter_code
_entity_poly.pdbx_strand_id
1 'polypeptide(L)'
;MSEKEERGGELTEAEKEELRKSEKGTIIELLVPVETYLSAGVHIGTHSCTKYMESFVYRVRAEGLYVLDVRKIDERLRIAAKFLSRYEPQDIIAVASRPYAYRPVQKFAEVIGARALVGRIIPGTFTNPYLSTYTEPKVLLVSDPRTDTQAIKEAAKVGIPIVAFADTDAKIDYIDLIIPANNKGRKSLALLYWALARQILRERRIIPPDGDLAVPVSEFEMRLVQ
;
A
#
# COMPACT_ATOMS: atom_id res chain seq x y z
N MET A 1 34.43 4.17 21.53
CA MET A 1 33.13 3.49 21.69
C MET A 1 32.19 4.58 22.20
N SER A 2 31.27 5.17 21.43
CA SER A 2 30.25 4.59 20.55
C SER A 2 29.59 5.77 19.82
N GLU A 3 29.73 5.90 18.50
CA GLU A 3 29.04 6.97 17.75
C GLU A 3 28.99 6.74 16.23
N LYS A 4 28.98 5.48 15.76
CA LYS A 4 29.09 5.16 14.31
C LYS A 4 28.02 4.22 13.73
N GLU A 5 26.86 4.06 14.37
CA GLU A 5 25.83 3.10 13.92
C GLU A 5 24.54 3.70 13.32
N GLU A 6 24.48 5.01 13.03
CA GLU A 6 23.31 5.61 12.35
C GLU A 6 23.62 6.17 10.96
N ARG A 7 24.37 5.43 10.13
CA ARG A 7 24.36 5.66 8.68
C ARG A 7 23.45 4.65 8.02
N GLY A 8 22.16 5.02 7.97
CA GLY A 8 21.17 4.37 7.12
C GLY A 8 21.75 4.17 5.73
N GLY A 9 21.61 2.96 5.20
CA GLY A 9 22.13 2.57 3.90
C GLY A 9 21.52 3.41 2.78
N GLU A 10 22.17 4.51 2.45
CA GLU A 10 22.06 5.20 1.18
C GLU A 10 22.57 4.24 0.10
N LEU A 11 21.69 3.94 -0.86
CA LEU A 11 22.07 3.34 -2.13
C LEU A 11 23.04 4.31 -2.83
N THR A 12 24.13 3.78 -3.36
CA THR A 12 25.14 4.54 -4.10
C THR A 12 24.51 5.25 -5.31
N GLU A 13 25.03 6.43 -5.71
CA GLU A 13 24.52 7.19 -6.87
C GLU A 13 24.46 6.34 -8.17
N ALA A 14 25.34 5.35 -8.30
CA ALA A 14 25.32 4.36 -9.38
C ALA A 14 24.05 3.49 -9.39
N GLU A 15 23.53 3.09 -8.22
CA GLU A 15 22.30 2.28 -8.10
C GLU A 15 21.05 3.11 -8.43
N LYS A 16 21.06 4.42 -8.11
CA LYS A 16 20.01 5.35 -8.55
C LYS A 16 20.00 5.51 -10.07
N GLU A 17 21.18 5.49 -10.70
CA GLU A 17 21.32 5.58 -12.15
C GLU A 17 20.95 4.27 -12.88
N GLU A 18 21.25 3.10 -12.30
CA GLU A 18 20.78 1.79 -12.78
C GLU A 18 19.27 1.61 -12.60
N LEU A 19 18.66 2.16 -11.55
CA LEU A 19 17.20 2.21 -11.41
C LEU A 19 16.55 3.11 -12.49
N ARG A 20 17.27 4.12 -13.01
CA ARG A 20 16.81 4.95 -14.15
C ARG A 20 17.03 4.30 -15.51
N LYS A 21 18.00 3.38 -15.65
CA LYS A 21 18.31 2.68 -16.91
C LYS A 21 17.74 1.26 -16.88
N SER A 22 16.73 0.98 -17.72
CA SER A 22 16.37 -0.40 -18.07
C SER A 22 16.79 -0.69 -19.51
N GLU A 23 17.05 -1.96 -19.82
CA GLU A 23 17.64 -2.49 -21.07
C GLU A 23 16.85 -2.20 -22.36
N LYS A 24 15.75 -1.46 -22.27
CA LYS A 24 15.07 -0.82 -23.40
C LYS A 24 14.97 0.64 -23.03
N GLY A 25 15.55 1.55 -23.82
CA GLY A 25 15.66 2.99 -23.57
C GLY A 25 14.34 3.76 -23.47
N THR A 26 13.40 3.28 -22.67
CA THR A 26 12.15 3.94 -22.30
C THR A 26 12.36 4.51 -20.90
N ILE A 27 12.29 5.84 -20.78
CA ILE A 27 12.23 6.53 -19.49
C ILE A 27 10.91 6.08 -18.85
N ILE A 28 10.97 5.23 -17.82
CA ILE A 28 9.77 4.85 -17.07
C ILE A 28 9.41 6.04 -16.20
N GLU A 29 8.35 6.76 -16.57
CA GLU A 29 7.75 7.80 -15.75
C GLU A 29 7.00 7.13 -14.59
N LEU A 30 7.67 7.07 -13.44
CA LEU A 30 7.10 6.55 -12.20
C LEU A 30 6.04 7.52 -11.66
N LEU A 31 5.05 6.98 -10.94
CA LEU A 31 3.97 7.78 -10.35
C LEU A 31 4.50 8.80 -9.34
N VAL A 32 5.55 8.41 -8.63
CA VAL A 32 6.26 9.23 -7.65
C VAL A 32 7.76 9.10 -7.92
N PRO A 33 8.58 10.16 -7.74
CA PRO A 33 10.02 10.07 -7.88
C PRO A 33 10.63 8.94 -7.04
N VAL A 34 11.63 8.25 -7.60
CA VAL A 34 12.35 7.13 -6.93
C VAL A 34 12.85 7.55 -5.54
N GLU A 35 13.38 8.77 -5.44
CA GLU A 35 13.91 9.33 -4.20
C GLU A 35 12.86 9.38 -3.09
N THR A 36 11.61 9.70 -3.41
CA THR A 36 10.51 9.72 -2.45
C THR A 36 10.14 8.31 -1.99
N TYR A 37 10.11 7.31 -2.90
CA TYR A 37 9.90 5.90 -2.54
C TYR A 37 10.99 5.37 -1.60
N LEU A 38 12.26 5.71 -1.89
CA LEU A 38 13.40 5.33 -1.06
C LEU A 38 13.35 6.02 0.30
N SER A 39 13.07 7.33 0.34
CA SER A 39 13.01 8.14 1.57
C SER A 39 11.87 7.71 2.50
N ALA A 40 10.73 7.29 1.95
CA ALA A 40 9.61 6.76 2.74
C ALA A 40 9.84 5.32 3.23
N GLY A 41 10.87 4.63 2.73
CA GLY A 41 11.21 3.26 3.13
C GLY A 41 10.27 2.20 2.55
N VAL A 42 9.63 2.46 1.41
CA VAL A 42 8.64 1.54 0.79
C VAL A 42 9.28 0.21 0.34
N HIS A 43 10.55 0.27 -0.08
CA HIS A 43 11.33 -0.86 -0.57
C HIS A 43 11.90 -1.77 0.54
N ILE A 44 11.83 -1.36 1.80
CA ILE A 44 12.42 -2.09 2.92
C ILE A 44 11.43 -3.17 3.37
N GLY A 45 11.74 -4.43 3.09
CA GLY A 45 10.99 -5.59 3.57
C GLY A 45 11.51 -6.10 4.92
N THR A 46 11.25 -7.38 5.20
CA THR A 46 11.58 -7.99 6.50
C THR A 46 12.71 -9.01 6.37
N HIS A 47 13.02 -9.76 7.44
CA HIS A 47 13.95 -10.90 7.39
C HIS A 47 13.31 -12.20 6.89
N SER A 48 11.99 -12.22 6.70
CA SER A 48 11.27 -13.41 6.26
C SER A 48 10.64 -13.14 4.90
N CYS A 49 10.71 -14.14 4.01
CA CYS A 49 10.07 -14.08 2.70
C CYS A 49 9.21 -15.32 2.51
N THR A 50 7.97 -15.14 2.04
CA THR A 50 7.13 -16.24 1.58
C THR A 50 7.44 -16.54 0.11
N LYS A 51 7.30 -17.80 -0.29
CA LYS A 51 7.59 -18.26 -1.67
C LYS A 51 6.88 -17.45 -2.75
N TYR A 52 5.66 -16.99 -2.46
CA TYR A 52 4.88 -16.17 -3.39
C TYR A 52 5.45 -14.76 -3.59
N MET A 53 6.09 -14.22 -2.55
CA MET A 53 6.64 -12.86 -2.55
C MET A 53 8.05 -12.77 -3.16
N GLU A 54 8.73 -13.90 -3.36
CA GLU A 54 10.08 -13.97 -3.97
C GLU A 54 10.14 -13.23 -5.32
N SER A 55 9.06 -13.30 -6.11
CA SER A 55 8.98 -12.62 -7.40
C SER A 55 9.03 -11.10 -7.32
N PHE A 56 8.73 -10.49 -6.17
CA PHE A 56 8.75 -9.04 -5.95
C PHE A 56 10.03 -8.55 -5.25
N VAL A 57 10.86 -9.48 -4.78
CA VAL A 57 12.16 -9.18 -4.17
C VAL A 57 13.16 -8.82 -5.26
N TYR A 58 13.89 -7.72 -5.06
CA TYR A 58 15.02 -7.33 -5.88
C TYR A 58 16.30 -8.02 -5.42
N ARG A 59 16.63 -7.87 -4.13
CA ARG A 59 17.84 -8.45 -3.53
C ARG A 59 17.71 -8.61 -2.02
N VAL A 60 18.63 -9.36 -1.42
CA VAL A 60 18.79 -9.48 0.03
C VAL A 60 20.00 -8.62 0.45
N ARG A 61 19.85 -7.77 1.47
CA ARG A 61 20.97 -7.01 2.06
C ARG A 61 21.87 -7.93 2.89
N ALA A 62 23.08 -7.48 3.20
CA ALA A 62 24.03 -8.22 4.04
C ALA A 62 23.47 -8.57 5.44
N GLU A 63 22.56 -7.76 5.96
CA GLU A 63 21.87 -7.97 7.25
C GLU A 63 20.71 -9.00 7.17
N GLY A 64 20.44 -9.55 5.98
CA GLY A 64 19.34 -10.49 5.77
C GLY A 64 17.96 -9.84 5.59
N LEU A 65 17.90 -8.52 5.39
CA LEU A 65 16.67 -7.82 5.03
C LEU A 65 16.39 -7.96 3.53
N TYR A 66 15.17 -8.37 3.19
CA TYR A 66 14.69 -8.43 1.81
C TYR A 66 14.35 -7.02 1.31
N VAL A 67 14.83 -6.67 0.12
CA VAL A 67 14.53 -5.41 -0.56
C VAL A 67 13.56 -5.67 -1.69
N LEU A 68 12.43 -4.95 -1.71
CA LEU A 68 11.42 -5.00 -2.76
C LEU A 68 11.81 -4.13 -3.96
N ASP A 69 11.44 -4.58 -5.16
CA ASP A 69 11.68 -3.83 -6.41
C ASP A 69 10.64 -2.73 -6.61
N VAL A 70 11.07 -1.46 -6.50
CA VAL A 70 10.22 -0.26 -6.64
C VAL A 70 9.47 -0.22 -7.99
N ARG A 71 10.06 -0.75 -9.07
CA ARG A 71 9.42 -0.76 -10.40
C ARG A 71 8.16 -1.61 -10.38
N LYS A 72 8.23 -2.78 -9.74
CA LYS A 72 7.09 -3.69 -9.57
C LYS A 72 6.02 -3.11 -8.64
N ILE A 73 6.43 -2.34 -7.62
CA ILE A 73 5.50 -1.62 -6.75
C ILE A 73 4.68 -0.62 -7.58
N ASP A 74 5.33 0.20 -8.39
CA ASP A 74 4.67 1.21 -9.22
C ASP A 74 3.70 0.59 -10.23
N GLU A 75 4.14 -0.48 -10.92
CA GLU A 75 3.29 -1.23 -11.86
C GLU A 75 2.03 -1.76 -11.17
N ARG A 76 2.19 -2.43 -10.02
CA ARG A 76 1.06 -2.97 -9.24
C ARG A 76 0.15 -1.88 -8.70
N LEU A 77 0.72 -0.74 -8.29
CA LEU A 77 -0.03 0.41 -7.81
C LEU A 77 -0.90 1.00 -8.93
N ARG A 78 -0.36 1.09 -10.16
CA ARG A 78 -1.12 1.56 -11.34
C ARG A 78 -2.25 0.59 -11.70
N ILE A 79 -1.99 -0.71 -11.69
CA ILE A 79 -3.01 -1.74 -11.93
C ILE A 79 -4.12 -1.66 -10.87
N ALA A 80 -3.75 -1.53 -9.59
CA ALA A 80 -4.70 -1.39 -8.50
C ALA A 80 -5.54 -0.12 -8.60
N ALA A 81 -4.93 1.02 -8.94
CA ALA A 81 -5.64 2.27 -9.15
C ALA A 81 -6.66 2.16 -10.29
N LYS A 82 -6.27 1.55 -11.42
CA LYS A 82 -7.16 1.30 -12.56
C LYS A 82 -8.28 0.30 -12.24
N PHE A 83 -8.02 -0.66 -11.35
CA PHE A 83 -9.04 -1.59 -10.88
C PHE A 83 -10.05 -0.87 -9.97
N LEU A 84 -9.57 -0.11 -8.99
CA LEU A 84 -10.41 0.62 -8.03
C LEU A 84 -11.18 1.78 -8.69
N SER A 85 -10.66 2.39 -9.75
CA SER A 85 -11.34 3.47 -10.46
C SER A 85 -12.64 3.04 -11.16
N ARG A 86 -12.80 1.73 -11.45
CA ARG A 86 -14.01 1.15 -12.06
C ARG A 86 -15.19 1.03 -11.11
N TYR A 87 -14.94 1.06 -9.80
CA TYR A 87 -15.98 0.98 -8.78
C TYR A 87 -16.39 2.37 -8.33
N GLU A 88 -17.63 2.50 -7.85
CA GLU A 88 -18.09 3.73 -7.22
C GLU A 88 -17.39 3.93 -5.87
N PRO A 89 -17.09 5.17 -5.48
CA PRO A 89 -16.36 5.43 -4.23
C PRO A 89 -17.03 4.82 -2.99
N GLN A 90 -18.37 4.84 -2.91
CA GLN A 90 -19.13 4.36 -1.76
C GLN A 90 -19.04 2.84 -1.55
N ASP A 91 -18.78 2.09 -2.63
CA ASP A 91 -18.67 0.64 -2.64
C ASP A 91 -17.27 0.14 -2.25
N ILE A 92 -16.30 1.06 -2.14
CA ILE A 92 -14.92 0.76 -1.75
C ILE A 92 -14.82 0.85 -0.23
N ILE A 93 -14.38 -0.23 0.40
CA ILE A 93 -14.02 -0.22 1.82
C ILE A 93 -12.52 -0.42 1.99
N ALA A 94 -11.88 0.53 2.66
CA ALA A 94 -10.50 0.43 3.10
C ALA A 94 -10.43 -0.02 4.56
N VAL A 95 -9.64 -1.05 4.84
CA VAL A 95 -9.52 -1.71 6.14
C VAL A 95 -8.11 -1.53 6.70
N ALA A 96 -8.05 -1.19 7.98
CA ALA A 96 -6.81 -1.15 8.75
C ALA A 96 -7.04 -1.52 10.21
N SER A 97 -6.49 -2.63 10.69
CA SER A 97 -6.39 -2.90 12.14
C SER A 97 -5.07 -2.44 12.77
N ARG A 98 -4.05 -2.10 11.96
CA ARG A 98 -2.77 -1.57 12.47
C ARG A 98 -2.88 -0.06 12.76
N PRO A 99 -2.48 0.43 13.96
CA PRO A 99 -2.61 1.84 14.32
C PRO A 99 -1.96 2.81 13.33
N TYR A 100 -0.78 2.47 12.80
CA TYR A 100 -0.05 3.30 11.82
C TYR A 100 -0.82 3.51 10.51
N ALA A 101 -1.76 2.63 10.19
CA ALA A 101 -2.58 2.69 8.98
C ALA A 101 -3.92 3.43 9.21
N TYR A 102 -4.31 3.74 10.45
CA TYR A 102 -5.60 4.39 10.73
C TYR A 102 -5.72 5.75 10.04
N ARG A 103 -4.70 6.60 10.19
CA ARG A 103 -4.70 7.94 9.60
C ARG A 103 -4.63 7.91 8.07
N PRO A 104 -3.73 7.14 7.43
CA PRO A 104 -3.72 6.99 5.97
C PRO A 104 -5.05 6.50 5.39
N VAL A 105 -5.68 5.50 6.02
CA VAL A 105 -6.95 4.93 5.55
C VAL A 105 -8.11 5.92 5.69
N GLN A 106 -8.20 6.63 6.82
CA GLN A 106 -9.21 7.67 7.01
C GLN A 106 -9.06 8.80 5.98
N LYS A 107 -7.83 9.28 5.76
CA LYS A 107 -7.56 10.34 4.79
C LYS A 107 -7.82 9.89 3.35
N PHE A 108 -7.48 8.65 3.02
CA PHE A 108 -7.81 8.03 1.75
C PHE A 108 -9.33 8.00 1.51
N ALA A 109 -10.10 7.59 2.53
CA ALA A 109 -11.55 7.60 2.50
C ALA A 109 -12.13 9.00 2.30
N GLU A 110 -11.61 10.02 3.01
CA GLU A 110 -12.02 11.42 2.85
C GLU A 110 -11.76 11.94 1.43
N VAL A 111 -10.59 11.65 0.85
CA VAL A 111 -10.18 12.16 -0.47
C VAL A 111 -10.99 11.54 -1.61
N ILE A 112 -11.28 10.24 -1.54
CA ILE A 112 -11.99 9.52 -2.60
C ILE A 112 -13.50 9.54 -2.40
N GLY A 113 -13.97 9.72 -1.16
CA GLY A 113 -15.35 9.46 -0.76
C GLY A 113 -15.63 7.98 -0.47
N ALA A 114 -14.59 7.21 -0.12
CA ALA A 114 -14.71 5.80 0.23
C ALA A 114 -15.05 5.61 1.71
N ARG A 115 -15.40 4.38 2.10
CA ARG A 115 -15.65 4.03 3.51
C ARG A 115 -14.38 3.47 4.15
N ALA A 116 -14.07 3.93 5.35
CA ALA A 116 -12.92 3.43 6.13
C ALA A 116 -13.41 2.60 7.32
N LEU A 117 -12.87 1.39 7.46
CA LEU A 117 -12.99 0.57 8.66
C LEU A 117 -11.63 0.51 9.35
N VAL A 118 -11.48 1.29 10.41
CA VAL A 118 -10.25 1.34 11.20
C VAL A 118 -10.46 0.67 12.57
N GLY A 119 -9.40 0.04 13.06
CA GLY A 119 -9.41 -0.63 14.35
C GLY A 119 -9.86 -2.07 14.29
N ARG A 120 -10.52 -2.53 15.35
CA ARG A 120 -10.98 -3.91 15.47
C ARG A 120 -12.20 -4.13 14.58
N ILE A 121 -12.06 -5.06 13.64
CA ILE A 121 -13.16 -5.49 12.76
C ILE A 121 -14.07 -6.41 13.56
N ILE A 122 -15.35 -6.05 13.63
CA ILE A 122 -16.36 -6.86 14.32
C ILE A 122 -16.67 -8.05 13.40
N PRO A 123 -16.54 -9.29 13.87
CA PRO A 123 -16.93 -10.44 13.08
C PRO A 123 -18.40 -10.35 12.64
N GLY A 124 -18.66 -10.58 11.36
CA GLY A 124 -19.98 -10.47 10.76
C GLY A 124 -20.26 -9.13 10.08
N THR A 125 -19.30 -8.20 10.05
CA THR A 125 -19.43 -6.92 9.33
C THR A 125 -19.81 -7.11 7.86
N PHE A 126 -19.34 -8.18 7.20
CA PHE A 126 -19.72 -8.45 5.80
C PHE A 126 -20.73 -9.58 5.63
N THR A 127 -20.98 -10.40 6.66
CA THR A 127 -21.83 -11.60 6.52
C THR A 127 -23.16 -11.54 7.27
N ASN A 128 -23.31 -10.69 8.28
CA ASN A 128 -24.49 -10.67 9.15
C ASN A 128 -25.29 -9.35 8.98
N PRO A 129 -26.44 -9.37 8.28
CA PRO A 129 -27.25 -8.18 8.04
C PRO A 129 -27.93 -7.61 9.30
N TYR A 130 -27.99 -8.37 10.39
CA TYR A 130 -28.60 -7.90 11.64
C TYR A 130 -27.66 -7.00 12.47
N LEU A 131 -26.39 -6.86 12.09
CA LEU A 131 -25.46 -5.96 12.77
C LEU A 131 -25.62 -4.52 12.29
N SER A 132 -25.49 -3.56 13.21
CA SER A 132 -25.50 -2.13 12.87
C SER A 132 -24.30 -1.71 12.02
N THR A 133 -23.20 -2.44 12.10
CA THR A 133 -21.98 -2.23 11.31
C THR A 133 -21.98 -3.01 10.00
N TYR A 134 -23.08 -3.68 9.65
CA TYR A 134 -23.19 -4.42 8.41
C TYR A 134 -22.98 -3.51 7.19
N THR A 135 -22.20 -4.00 6.23
CA THR A 135 -21.94 -3.28 5.00
C THR A 135 -21.63 -4.26 3.88
N GLU A 136 -22.09 -3.94 2.67
CA GLU A 136 -21.89 -4.76 1.48
C GLU A 136 -20.97 -4.03 0.49
N PRO A 137 -19.64 -4.08 0.67
CA PRO A 137 -18.73 -3.47 -0.30
C PRO A 137 -18.63 -4.32 -1.56
N LYS A 138 -18.35 -3.67 -2.69
CA LYS A 138 -18.01 -4.38 -3.95
C LYS A 138 -16.51 -4.64 -4.09
N VAL A 139 -15.68 -3.93 -3.34
CA VAL A 139 -14.23 -4.15 -3.33
C VAL A 139 -13.64 -3.80 -1.97
N LEU A 140 -12.69 -4.63 -1.53
CA LEU A 140 -11.99 -4.45 -0.27
C LEU A 140 -10.54 -4.04 -0.52
N LEU A 141 -10.09 -2.98 0.13
CA LEU A 141 -8.69 -2.57 0.19
C LEU A 141 -8.12 -2.84 1.58
N VAL A 142 -7.14 -3.73 1.70
CA VAL A 142 -6.58 -4.18 2.97
C VAL A 142 -5.18 -3.62 3.19
N SER A 143 -4.92 -3.08 4.38
CA SER A 143 -3.61 -2.52 4.75
C SER A 143 -2.57 -3.59 5.09
N ASP A 144 -2.96 -4.59 5.87
CA ASP A 144 -2.05 -5.65 6.28
C ASP A 144 -2.81 -6.99 6.33
N PRO A 145 -2.51 -7.93 5.40
CA PRO A 145 -3.22 -9.20 5.34
C PRO A 145 -2.97 -10.08 6.56
N ARG A 146 -1.89 -9.84 7.32
CA ARG A 146 -1.58 -10.61 8.53
C ARG A 146 -2.46 -10.20 9.70
N THR A 147 -2.76 -8.91 9.85
CA THR A 147 -3.63 -8.42 10.94
C THR A 147 -5.10 -8.51 10.57
N ASP A 148 -5.43 -8.22 9.32
CA ASP A 148 -6.80 -8.02 8.85
C ASP A 148 -7.43 -9.33 8.31
N THR A 149 -6.94 -10.49 8.76
CA THR A 149 -7.37 -11.82 8.30
C THR A 149 -8.87 -12.06 8.43
N GLN A 150 -9.53 -11.44 9.43
CA GLN A 150 -10.98 -11.57 9.61
C GLN A 150 -11.75 -10.95 8.44
N ALA A 151 -11.37 -9.74 8.03
CA ALA A 151 -11.97 -9.07 6.88
C ALA A 151 -11.75 -9.86 5.59
N ILE A 152 -10.53 -10.37 5.38
CA ILE A 152 -10.18 -11.18 4.21
C ILE A 152 -11.06 -12.44 4.13
N LYS A 153 -11.18 -13.18 5.24
CA LYS A 153 -11.98 -14.41 5.29
C LYS A 153 -13.47 -14.16 5.06
N GLU A 154 -14.01 -13.07 5.61
CA GLU A 154 -15.41 -12.71 5.40
C GLU A 154 -15.66 -12.24 3.96
N ALA A 155 -14.81 -11.37 3.42
CA ALA A 155 -14.90 -10.93 2.03
C ALA A 155 -14.80 -12.11 1.05
N ALA A 156 -13.90 -13.06 1.30
CA ALA A 156 -13.76 -14.27 0.50
C ALA A 156 -15.01 -15.16 0.54
N LYS A 157 -15.70 -15.25 1.68
CA LYS A 157 -16.97 -16.00 1.80
C LYS A 157 -18.12 -15.36 1.01
N VAL A 158 -18.16 -14.04 0.98
CA VAL A 158 -19.19 -13.28 0.26
C VAL A 158 -18.89 -13.19 -1.24
N GLY A 159 -17.62 -13.36 -1.64
CA GLY A 159 -17.17 -13.25 -3.03
C GLY A 159 -16.78 -11.83 -3.44
N ILE A 160 -16.31 -11.02 -2.49
CA ILE A 160 -15.87 -9.65 -2.72
C ILE A 160 -14.39 -9.68 -3.13
N PRO A 161 -13.98 -9.04 -4.24
CA PRO A 161 -12.58 -8.98 -4.64
C PRO A 161 -11.72 -8.20 -3.65
N ILE A 162 -10.52 -8.71 -3.38
CA ILE A 162 -9.62 -8.20 -2.34
C ILE A 162 -8.32 -7.68 -2.98
N VAL A 163 -8.04 -6.39 -2.74
CA VAL A 163 -6.76 -5.75 -3.02
C VAL A 163 -6.03 -5.52 -1.71
N ALA A 164 -4.76 -5.93 -1.60
CA ALA A 164 -4.01 -5.79 -0.35
C ALA A 164 -2.59 -5.27 -0.55
N PHE A 165 -2.12 -4.46 0.40
CA PHE A 165 -0.70 -4.18 0.58
C PHE A 165 -0.04 -5.36 1.29
N ALA A 166 1.01 -5.91 0.70
CA ALA A 166 1.70 -7.08 1.24
C ALA A 166 3.20 -6.82 1.36
N ASP A 167 3.74 -7.11 2.55
CA ASP A 167 5.18 -7.17 2.81
C ASP A 167 5.71 -8.57 2.50
N THR A 168 7.03 -8.78 2.58
CA THR A 168 7.69 -10.04 2.22
C THR A 168 7.24 -11.23 3.08
N ASP A 169 6.82 -10.99 4.33
CA ASP A 169 6.35 -12.03 5.26
C ASP A 169 4.84 -12.32 5.17
N ALA A 170 4.10 -11.59 4.32
CA ALA A 170 2.67 -11.73 4.21
C ALA A 170 2.26 -13.09 3.62
N LYS A 171 1.19 -13.66 4.18
CA LYS A 171 0.44 -14.76 3.57
C LYS A 171 -0.61 -14.17 2.64
N ILE A 172 -0.67 -14.68 1.41
CA ILE A 172 -1.51 -14.12 0.35
C ILE A 172 -2.76 -14.97 0.08
N ASP A 173 -3.25 -15.66 1.10
CA ASP A 173 -4.43 -16.50 0.97
C ASP A 173 -5.67 -15.63 0.70
N TYR A 174 -6.44 -15.97 -0.35
CA TYR A 174 -7.67 -15.27 -0.76
C TYR A 174 -7.48 -13.83 -1.28
N ILE A 175 -6.26 -13.39 -1.58
CA ILE A 175 -6.01 -12.05 -2.13
C ILE A 175 -5.93 -12.12 -3.65
N ASP A 176 -6.74 -11.34 -4.35
CA ASP A 176 -6.78 -11.33 -5.81
C ASP A 176 -5.70 -10.44 -6.42
N LEU A 177 -5.48 -9.27 -5.83
CA LEU A 177 -4.48 -8.31 -6.29
C LEU A 177 -3.57 -7.85 -5.14
N ILE A 178 -2.28 -8.08 -5.34
CA ILE A 178 -1.24 -7.74 -4.36
C ILE A 178 -0.48 -6.50 -4.82
N ILE A 179 -0.32 -5.55 -3.90
CA ILE A 179 0.60 -4.42 -4.03
C ILE A 179 1.80 -4.71 -3.10
N PRO A 180 2.97 -5.10 -3.63
CA PRO A 180 4.13 -5.38 -2.81
C PRO A 180 4.62 -4.07 -2.18
N ALA A 181 4.58 -3.95 -0.86
CA ALA A 181 5.03 -2.74 -0.19
C ALA A 181 5.27 -2.96 1.30
N ASN A 182 6.13 -2.13 1.89
CA ASN A 182 6.30 -2.08 3.34
C ASN A 182 5.03 -1.55 4.03
N ASN A 183 4.30 -2.43 4.71
CA ASN A 183 3.07 -2.11 5.44
C ASN A 183 3.29 -1.88 6.96
N LYS A 184 4.55 -1.79 7.41
CA LYS A 184 4.93 -1.57 8.82
C LYS A 184 5.36 -0.13 9.08
N GLY A 185 5.93 0.52 8.06
CA GLY A 185 6.39 1.91 8.14
C GLY A 185 5.25 2.93 8.08
N ARG A 186 5.26 3.91 8.98
CA ARG A 186 4.32 5.05 8.99
C ARG A 186 4.39 5.88 7.71
N LYS A 187 5.61 6.25 7.31
CA LYS A 187 5.88 7.03 6.08
C LYS A 187 5.54 6.25 4.82
N SER A 188 5.87 4.96 4.80
CA SER A 188 5.55 4.06 3.69
C SER A 188 4.05 3.97 3.44
N LEU A 189 3.25 3.63 4.47
CA LEU A 189 1.80 3.55 4.35
C LEU A 189 1.18 4.88 3.92
N ALA A 190 1.63 6.00 4.50
CA ALA A 190 1.16 7.33 4.11
C ALA A 190 1.40 7.60 2.61
N LEU A 191 2.62 7.33 2.12
CA LEU A 191 2.97 7.52 0.72
C LEU A 191 2.16 6.59 -0.21
N LEU A 192 1.96 5.33 0.16
CA LEU A 192 1.22 4.35 -0.63
C LEU A 192 -0.25 4.74 -0.80
N TYR A 193 -0.93 5.07 0.30
CA TYR A 193 -2.33 5.51 0.26
C TYR A 193 -2.49 6.84 -0.48
N TRP A 194 -1.56 7.77 -0.29
CA TRP A 194 -1.55 9.04 -1.02
C TRP A 194 -1.36 8.83 -2.52
N ALA A 195 -0.37 8.03 -2.92
CA ALA A 195 -0.09 7.73 -4.32
C ALA A 195 -1.26 6.97 -4.98
N LEU A 196 -1.87 6.02 -4.26
CA LEU A 196 -3.05 5.29 -4.73
C LEU A 196 -4.25 6.24 -4.94
N ALA A 197 -4.53 7.13 -3.98
CA ALA A 197 -5.60 8.11 -4.10
C ALA A 197 -5.38 9.06 -5.28
N ARG A 198 -4.15 9.55 -5.46
CA ARG A 198 -3.76 10.42 -6.58
C ARG A 198 -4.05 9.72 -7.91
N GLN A 199 -3.65 8.45 -8.05
CA GLN A 199 -3.89 7.71 -9.29
C GLN A 199 -5.37 7.40 -9.53
N ILE A 200 -6.15 7.05 -8.51
CA ILE A 200 -7.59 6.81 -8.67
C ILE A 200 -8.29 8.07 -9.19
N LEU A 201 -7.95 9.25 -8.66
CA LEU A 201 -8.56 10.51 -9.10
C LEU A 201 -8.12 10.93 -10.52
N ARG A 202 -6.88 10.62 -10.91
CA ARG A 202 -6.40 10.80 -12.29
C ARG A 202 -7.15 9.92 -13.27
N GLU A 203 -7.31 8.63 -12.94
CA GLU A 203 -8.07 7.68 -13.77
C GLU A 203 -9.55 8.08 -13.88
N ARG A 204 -10.13 8.65 -12.82
CA ARG A 204 -11.50 9.20 -12.83
C ARG A 204 -11.63 10.55 -13.53
N ARG A 205 -10.52 11.14 -14.02
CA ARG A 205 -10.46 12.45 -14.69
C ARG A 205 -10.97 13.62 -13.84
N ILE A 206 -10.97 13.48 -12.51
CA ILE A 206 -11.27 14.58 -11.58
C ILE A 206 -10.07 15.53 -11.49
N ILE A 207 -8.88 14.94 -11.53
CA ILE A 207 -7.59 15.65 -11.55
C ILE A 207 -6.95 15.40 -12.92
N PRO A 208 -6.25 16.39 -13.51
CA PRO A 208 -5.50 16.18 -14.74
C PRO A 208 -4.38 15.13 -14.56
N PRO A 209 -3.88 14.50 -15.64
CA PRO A 209 -2.86 13.45 -15.56
C PRO A 209 -1.59 13.85 -14.79
N ASP A 210 -1.23 15.13 -14.85
CA ASP A 210 -0.07 15.70 -14.13
C ASP A 210 -0.45 16.39 -12.82
N GLY A 211 -1.74 16.50 -12.53
CA GLY A 211 -2.24 17.18 -11.34
C GLY A 211 -1.89 16.41 -10.07
N ASP A 212 -1.55 17.17 -9.03
CA ASP A 212 -1.31 16.67 -7.69
C ASP A 212 -2.58 16.71 -6.83
N LEU A 213 -2.57 15.89 -5.77
CA LEU A 213 -3.56 15.99 -4.71
C LEU A 213 -3.40 17.32 -3.99
N ALA A 214 -4.53 17.95 -3.63
CA ALA A 214 -4.53 19.14 -2.79
C ALA A 214 -3.98 18.88 -1.37
N VAL A 215 -4.03 17.62 -0.92
CA VAL A 215 -3.58 17.19 0.41
C VAL A 215 -2.13 16.68 0.35
N PRO A 216 -1.22 17.20 1.19
CA PRO A 216 0.16 16.72 1.22
C PRO A 216 0.28 15.35 1.91
N VAL A 217 1.36 14.62 1.60
CA VAL A 217 1.66 13.30 2.20
C VAL A 217 1.74 13.37 3.73
N SER A 218 2.17 14.49 4.29
CA SER A 218 2.30 14.72 5.73
C SER A 218 0.98 14.65 6.50
N GLU A 219 -0.17 14.87 5.84
CA GLU A 219 -1.48 14.71 6.49
C GLU A 219 -1.94 13.25 6.60
N PHE A 220 -1.42 12.40 5.72
CA PHE A 220 -1.65 10.96 5.75
C PHE A 220 -0.80 10.29 6.84
N GLU A 221 0.32 10.89 7.24
CA GLU A 221 1.17 10.35 8.30
C GLU A 221 0.46 10.37 9.66
N MET A 222 0.53 9.22 10.35
CA MET A 222 0.06 9.15 11.74
C MET A 222 1.01 9.90 12.66
N ARG A 223 0.53 10.98 13.27
CA ARG A 223 1.19 11.64 14.40
C ARG A 223 0.93 10.83 15.66
N LEU A 224 1.99 10.42 16.35
CA LEU A 224 1.85 9.90 17.71
C LEU A 224 1.61 11.10 18.61
N VAL A 225 0.41 11.20 19.16
CA VAL A 225 0.19 12.09 20.29
C VAL A 225 0.88 11.43 21.48
N GLN A 226 1.96 12.06 21.96
CA GLN A 226 2.63 11.67 23.20
C GLN A 226 1.75 11.99 24.40
#